data_AF-A0A7R9CQ20-F1
#
_entry.id   AF-A0A7R9CQ20-F1
#
_cell.length_a   1.000
_cell.length_b   1.000
_cell.length_c   1.000
_cell.angle_alpha   90.00
_cell.angle_beta   90.00
_cell.angle_gamma   90.00
#
_symmetry.space_group_name_H-M   'P 1'
#
loop_
_entity.id
_entity.type
_entity.pdbx_description
1 polymer ?
#
loop_
_entity_poly.entity_id
_entity_poly.type
_entity_poly.pdbx_seq_one_letter_code
_entity_poly.pdbx_strand_id
1 'polypeptide(L)'
;MQPPKQLANALVVLSSTAEDGEIELFLFQKDVSECLCRRGPDTSSRYEVQGVPGYKAQFVGSVLWMQGRQLFGQPAIDNKGNVLLWNGDIFGGKLVRIDSNFKI
;
A
#
# COMPACT_ATOMS: atom_id res chain seq x y z
N MET A 1 11.57 -18.61 -15.26
CA MET A 1 11.69 -17.48 -14.29
C MET A 1 10.30 -17.31 -13.67
N GLN A 2 10.15 -17.42 -12.35
CA GLN A 2 8.82 -17.42 -11.68
C GLN A 2 8.09 -16.07 -11.85
N PRO A 3 6.74 -16.05 -11.89
CA PRO A 3 5.97 -14.80 -11.83
C PRO A 3 6.24 -14.09 -10.49
N PRO A 4 6.21 -12.75 -10.46
CA PRO A 4 6.60 -11.97 -9.28
C PRO A 4 5.61 -12.18 -8.12
N LYS A 5 6.12 -12.73 -7.01
CA LYS A 5 5.48 -12.77 -5.70
C LYS A 5 5.84 -11.48 -4.95
N GLN A 6 4.85 -10.61 -4.74
CA GLN A 6 5.04 -9.34 -4.03
C GLN A 6 4.32 -9.44 -2.68
N LEU A 7 5.05 -9.44 -1.56
CA LEU A 7 4.45 -9.22 -0.25
C LEU A 7 4.57 -7.75 0.13
N ALA A 8 3.46 -7.11 0.44
CA ALA A 8 3.48 -5.73 0.91
C ALA A 8 2.50 -5.56 2.06
N ASN A 9 2.93 -5.00 3.17
CA ASN A 9 2.02 -4.78 4.30
C ASN A 9 1.30 -3.46 4.09
N ALA A 10 -0.02 -3.52 4.24
CA ALA A 10 -0.92 -2.42 3.97
C ALA A 10 -1.60 -2.00 5.27
N LEU A 11 -1.57 -0.70 5.56
CA LEU A 11 -2.45 -0.08 6.55
C LEU A 11 -3.23 1.04 5.90
N VAL A 12 -4.54 1.03 6.12
CA VAL A 12 -5.43 2.14 5.77
C VAL A 12 -5.93 2.74 7.08
N VAL A 13 -5.66 4.03 7.28
CA VAL A 13 -6.18 4.80 8.42
C VAL A 13 -7.20 5.79 7.87
N LEU A 14 -8.45 5.67 8.32
CA LEU A 14 -9.52 6.61 8.00
C LEU A 14 -9.74 7.51 9.22
N SER A 15 -9.82 8.82 8.99
CA SER A 15 -10.08 9.80 10.06
C SER A 15 -11.17 10.79 9.64
N SER A 16 -12.00 11.16 10.61
CA SER A 16 -13.00 12.23 10.52
C SER A 16 -12.53 13.39 11.39
N THR A 17 -12.74 14.62 10.96
CA THR A 17 -12.66 15.79 11.82
C THR A 17 -13.91 15.83 12.69
N ALA A 18 -13.77 16.18 13.96
CA ALA A 18 -14.93 16.62 14.74
C ALA A 18 -15.48 17.93 14.13
N GLU A 19 -16.74 18.28 14.44
CA GLU A 19 -17.41 19.49 13.96
C GLU A 19 -16.64 20.80 14.28
N ASP A 20 -15.64 20.70 15.15
CA ASP A 20 -14.86 21.82 15.69
C ASP A 20 -13.54 22.08 14.94
N GLY A 21 -13.28 21.39 13.82
CA GLY A 21 -12.07 21.59 13.01
C GLY A 21 -10.79 20.98 13.57
N GLU A 22 -10.84 20.43 14.78
CA GLU A 22 -9.76 19.62 15.35
C GLU A 22 -9.77 18.24 14.70
N ILE A 23 -8.73 17.96 13.92
CA ILE A 23 -8.47 16.64 13.38
C ILE A 23 -7.97 15.80 14.56
N GLU A 24 -8.84 14.98 15.16
CA GLU A 24 -8.37 13.85 15.96
C GLU A 24 -7.83 12.79 15.00
N LEU A 25 -6.67 13.11 14.40
CA LEU A 25 -5.90 12.14 13.66
C LEU A 25 -5.56 11.12 14.73
N PHE A 26 -6.15 9.93 14.66
CA PHE A 26 -5.56 8.76 15.30
C PHE A 26 -4.17 8.68 14.69
N LEU A 27 -3.23 9.30 15.39
CA LEU A 27 -1.86 9.46 14.97
C LEU A 27 -1.44 8.07 14.54
N PHE A 28 -0.90 7.99 13.34
CA PHE A 28 -0.06 6.88 12.96
C PHE A 28 1.04 6.81 14.02
N GLN A 29 0.76 6.08 15.10
CA GLN A 29 1.64 6.01 16.25
C GLN A 29 2.95 5.45 15.75
N LYS A 30 4.05 5.99 16.26
CA LYS A 30 5.41 5.54 15.91
C LYS A 30 5.51 4.01 15.93
N ASP A 31 4.84 3.38 16.89
CA ASP A 31 4.78 1.94 17.07
C ASP A 31 4.13 1.21 15.88
N VAL A 32 3.08 1.77 15.29
CA VAL A 32 2.42 1.21 14.09
C VAL A 32 3.33 1.34 12.88
N SER A 33 4.04 2.47 12.74
CA SER A 33 5.06 2.64 11.70
C SER A 33 6.15 1.59 11.80
N GLU A 34 6.70 1.40 13.00
CA GLU A 34 7.78 0.46 13.24
C GLU A 34 7.32 -0.97 12.98
N CYS A 35 6.09 -1.32 13.38
CA CYS A 35 5.50 -2.62 13.08
C CYS A 35 5.36 -2.88 11.58
N LEU A 36 4.93 -1.88 10.80
CA LEU A 36 4.81 -2.00 9.34
C LEU A 36 6.18 -2.13 8.66
N CYS A 37 7.15 -1.31 9.07
CA CYS A 37 8.52 -1.36 8.54
C CYS A 37 9.21 -2.71 8.82
N ARG A 38 8.97 -3.33 9.98
CA ARG A 38 9.50 -4.68 10.28
C ARG A 38 9.01 -5.74 9.30
N ARG A 39 7.80 -5.57 8.76
CA ARG A 39 7.21 -6.52 7.81
C ARG A 39 7.53 -6.17 6.35
N GLY A 40 7.86 -4.91 6.05
CA GLY A 40 8.16 -4.42 4.71
C GLY A 40 9.26 -3.36 4.70
N PRO A 41 10.54 -3.77 4.88
CA PRO A 41 11.65 -2.85 5.09
C PRO A 41 12.23 -2.21 3.83
N ASP A 42 11.88 -2.67 2.63
CA ASP A 42 12.54 -2.24 1.38
C ASP A 42 12.08 -0.86 0.92
N THR A 43 10.80 -0.54 1.12
CA THR A 43 10.28 0.82 0.93
C THR A 43 9.02 1.05 1.75
N SER A 44 8.83 2.28 2.21
CA SER A 44 7.63 2.72 2.90
C SER A 44 7.15 4.02 2.27
N SER A 45 5.86 4.12 1.95
CA SER A 45 5.29 5.32 1.37
C SER A 45 3.88 5.59 1.90
N ARG A 46 3.49 6.86 1.81
CA ARG A 46 2.22 7.38 2.33
C ARG A 46 1.51 8.20 1.26
N TYR A 47 0.20 8.03 1.19
CA TYR A 47 -0.68 8.84 0.36
C TYR A 47 -1.87 9.33 1.17
N GLU A 48 -2.22 10.61 1.03
CA GLU A 48 -3.35 11.21 1.72
C GLU A 48 -4.37 11.70 0.71
N VAL A 49 -5.65 11.43 0.99
CA VAL A 49 -6.77 11.97 0.21
C VAL A 49 -7.71 12.74 1.12
N GLN A 50 -8.14 13.89 0.62
CA GLN A 50 -9.23 14.65 1.19
C GLN A 50 -10.54 14.07 0.64
N GLY A 51 -11.41 13.59 1.52
CA GLY A 51 -12.74 13.10 1.15
C GLY A 51 -13.75 14.24 1.08
N VAL A 52 -14.98 13.98 1.52
CA VAL A 52 -15.97 15.03 1.77
C VAL A 52 -15.45 15.99 2.88
N PRO A 53 -15.96 17.23 2.97
CA PRO A 53 -15.50 18.19 3.97
C PRO A 53 -15.45 17.57 5.37
N GLY A 54 -14.29 17.70 6.02
CA GLY A 54 -14.06 17.09 7.33
C GLY A 54 -13.59 15.63 7.31
N TYR A 55 -13.33 15.00 6.16
CA TYR A 55 -12.81 13.64 6.12
C TYR A 55 -11.45 13.58 5.43
N LYS A 56 -10.52 12.84 6.05
CA LYS A 56 -9.19 12.55 5.51
C LYS A 56 -8.91 11.06 5.62
N ALA A 57 -8.40 10.48 4.54
CA ALA A 57 -7.88 9.12 4.56
C ALA A 57 -6.37 9.14 4.30
N GLN A 58 -5.63 8.39 5.12
CA GLN A 58 -4.20 8.19 4.97
C GLN A 58 -3.94 6.72 4.68
N PHE A 59 -3.26 6.48 3.57
CA PHE A 59 -2.85 5.17 3.11
C PHE A 59 -1.35 5.01 3.33
N VAL A 60 -0.92 3.94 4.00
CA VAL A 60 0.49 3.67 4.25
C VAL A 60 0.82 2.26 3.80
N GLY A 61 1.78 2.14 2.89
CA GLY A 61 2.30 0.85 2.41
C GLY A 61 3.75 0.68 2.81
N SER A 62 4.11 -0.48 3.37
CA SER A 62 5.49 -0.89 3.61
C SER A 62 5.76 -2.22 2.91
N VAL A 63 6.69 -2.23 1.98
CA VAL A 63 6.88 -3.31 1.00
C VAL A 63 8.06 -4.18 1.38
N LEU A 64 7.86 -5.50 1.35
CA LEU A 64 8.93 -6.50 1.34
C LEU A 64 9.09 -7.02 -0.09
N TRP A 65 10.11 -6.53 -0.77
CA TRP A 65 10.38 -6.85 -2.16
C TRP A 65 11.12 -8.17 -2.30
N MET A 66 10.37 -9.23 -2.54
CA MET A 66 10.95 -10.56 -2.70
C MET A 66 11.27 -10.90 -4.16
N GLN A 67 10.52 -10.38 -5.12
CA GLN A 67 10.60 -10.78 -6.53
C GLN A 67 10.17 -9.67 -7.50
N GLY A 68 10.70 -9.72 -8.73
CA GLY A 68 10.45 -8.75 -9.79
C GLY A 68 11.71 -7.95 -10.15
N ARG A 69 11.71 -7.33 -11.33
CA ARG A 69 12.92 -6.66 -11.87
C ARG A 69 13.25 -5.34 -11.20
N GLN A 70 12.24 -4.66 -10.65
CA GLN A 70 12.38 -3.33 -10.05
C GLN A 70 11.40 -3.17 -8.90
N LEU A 71 11.90 -2.69 -7.77
CA LEU A 71 11.12 -2.33 -6.59
C LEU A 71 9.94 -1.42 -6.97
N PHE A 72 8.74 -1.81 -6.56
CA PHE A 72 7.53 -1.01 -6.73
C PHE A 72 6.91 -0.69 -5.36
N GLY A 73 6.78 0.60 -5.06
CA GLY A 73 6.17 1.09 -3.82
C GLY A 73 4.66 0.94 -3.79
N GLN A 74 4.08 0.97 -2.60
CA GLN A 74 2.63 1.09 -2.40
C GLN A 74 2.35 2.27 -1.46
N PRO A 75 1.27 3.04 -1.65
CA PRO A 75 0.08 2.73 -2.49
C PRO A 75 0.30 2.85 -4.00
N ALA A 76 -0.33 1.97 -4.77
CA ALA A 76 -0.43 2.14 -6.22
C ALA A 76 -1.61 3.07 -6.54
N ILE A 77 -1.36 4.12 -7.33
CA ILE A 77 -2.36 5.14 -7.66
C ILE A 77 -2.46 5.25 -9.17
N ASP A 78 -3.68 5.19 -9.71
CA ASP A 78 -3.92 5.40 -11.13
C ASP A 78 -4.25 6.87 -11.46
N ASN A 79 -4.38 7.18 -12.75
CA ASN A 79 -4.70 8.53 -13.22
C ASN A 79 -6.13 9.00 -12.88
N LYS A 80 -6.99 8.13 -12.34
CA LYS A 80 -8.34 8.45 -11.87
C LYS A 80 -8.39 8.63 -10.35
N GLY A 81 -7.25 8.47 -9.66
CA GLY A 81 -7.16 8.56 -8.21
C GLY A 81 -7.61 7.29 -7.48
N ASN A 82 -7.77 6.15 -8.18
CA ASN A 82 -8.00 4.88 -7.50
C ASN A 82 -6.73 4.48 -6.75
N VAL A 83 -6.89 4.06 -5.50
CA VAL A 83 -5.79 3.69 -4.61
C VAL A 83 -5.85 2.19 -4.34
N LEU A 84 -4.77 1.46 -4.63
CA LEU A 84 -4.62 0.05 -4.32
C LEU A 84 -3.49 -0.16 -3.30
N LEU A 85 -3.84 -0.79 -2.18
CA LEU A 85 -2.89 -1.40 -1.26
C LEU A 85 -3.24 -2.87 -1.14
N TRP A 86 -2.22 -3.72 -1.17
CA TRP A 86 -2.43 -5.16 -1.20
C TRP A 86 -1.29 -5.88 -0.51
N ASN A 87 -1.64 -6.77 0.42
CA ASN A 87 -0.74 -7.71 1.05
C ASN A 87 -1.02 -9.14 0.59
N GLY A 88 -0.20 -9.65 -0.33
CA GLY A 88 -0.29 -11.03 -0.76
C GLY A 88 0.25 -11.23 -2.16
N ASP A 89 0.27 -12.48 -2.61
CA ASP A 89 0.89 -12.86 -3.87
C ASP A 89 -0.14 -13.12 -4.97
N ILE A 90 0.23 -12.83 -6.22
CA ILE A 90 -0.57 -13.18 -7.40
C ILE A 90 0.04 -14.42 -8.06
N PHE A 91 -0.64 -15.56 -7.95
CA PHE A 91 -0.16 -16.83 -8.49
C PHE A 91 -0.75 -17.20 -9.86
N GLY A 92 -1.76 -16.48 -10.34
CA GLY A 92 -2.47 -16.81 -11.58
C GLY A 92 -3.47 -15.74 -12.04
N GLY A 93 -4.05 -15.94 -13.23
CA GLY A 93 -5.09 -15.08 -13.79
C GLY A 93 -4.59 -13.95 -14.69
N LYS A 94 -5.51 -13.10 -15.15
CA LYS A 94 -5.25 -12.03 -16.13
C LYS A 94 -4.27 -10.94 -15.64
N LEU A 95 -4.01 -10.89 -14.33
CA LEU A 95 -3.09 -9.95 -13.70
C LEU A 95 -1.64 -10.46 -13.69
N VAL A 96 -1.42 -11.74 -13.98
CA VAL A 96 -0.06 -12.28 -14.13
C VAL A 96 0.48 -11.81 -15.47
N ARG A 97 1.53 -10.98 -15.45
CA ARG A 97 2.36 -10.79 -16.64
C ARG A 97 3.06 -12.12 -16.94
N ILE A 98 2.63 -12.78 -18.00
CA ILE A 98 3.34 -13.94 -18.54
C ILE A 98 4.57 -13.41 -19.26
N ASP A 99 5.71 -13.44 -18.58
CA ASP A 99 6.99 -13.38 -19.28
C ASP A 99 7.07 -14.65 -20.15
N SER A 100 7.36 -14.50 -21.45
CA SER A 100 7.38 -15.58 -22.47
C SER A 100 8.35 -16.74 -22.20
N ASN A 101 9.05 -16.73 -21.07
CA ASN A 101 9.97 -17.75 -20.58
C ASN A 101 9.39 -18.58 -19.42
N PHE A 102 8.06 -18.57 -19.23
CA PHE A 102 7.37 -19.44 -18.28
C PHE A 102 6.80 -20.67 -19.02
N LYS A 103 7.39 -21.84 -18.79
CA LYS A 103 6.80 -23.14 -19.16
C LYS A 103 6.42 -23.86 -17.86
N ILE A 104 5.18 -24.37 -17.81
CA ILE A 104 4.70 -25.33 -16.80
C ILE A 104 5.36 -26.67 -17.10
#